data_AF-A0A8T1MDL1-F1
#
_entry.id   AF-A0A8T1MDL1-F1
#
_cell.length_a   1.000
_cell.length_b   1.000
_cell.length_c   1.000
_cell.angle_alpha   90.00
_cell.angle_beta   90.00
_cell.angle_gamma   90.00
#
_symmetry.space_group_name_H-M   'P 1'
#
loop_
_entity.id
_entity.type
_entity.pdbx_description
1 polymer ?
#
loop_
_entity_poly.entity_id
_entity_poly.type
_entity_poly.pdbx_seq_one_letter_code
_entity_poly.pdbx_strand_id
1 'polypeptide(L)'
;MSQDVTVQHETRKETSRKTQKLELVCTTCGRNFASQSSLNIHASTHEISASFMCELCGRIFRHLPNLHRHKRYGHTSQSRERTSLLCTICGKALRDAFDLRRHMPTHLADKSRLCSTCSQIFPNRAALHKHKLLQHDKVPMDELAKHECAVCKRWFEDTYKLKRHSVVHTKQRPFVCVLCAKAYSQNESLREHQRKKHPT
;
A
#
# COMPACT_ATOMS: atom_id res chain seq x y z
N MET A 1 -36.37 1.43 -61.00
CA MET A 1 -36.96 2.78 -61.02
C MET A 1 -38.21 2.69 -60.18
N SER A 2 -38.12 2.97 -58.88
CA SER A 2 -38.48 4.26 -58.25
C SER A 2 -39.48 3.87 -57.15
N GLN A 3 -39.60 4.38 -55.93
CA GLN A 3 -38.93 5.30 -55.00
C GLN A 3 -39.49 4.84 -53.62
N ASP A 4 -38.73 4.78 -52.52
CA ASP A 4 -38.64 5.85 -51.49
C ASP A 4 -40.02 6.41 -51.07
N VAL A 5 -40.48 6.56 -49.82
CA VAL A 5 -39.95 6.65 -48.44
C VAL A 5 -41.17 6.50 -47.52
N THR A 6 -41.10 5.85 -46.35
CA THR A 6 -41.65 6.49 -45.13
C THR A 6 -40.94 5.97 -43.88
N VAL A 7 -40.20 6.88 -43.25
CA VAL A 7 -39.68 6.78 -41.89
C VAL A 7 -40.82 7.11 -40.93
N GLN A 8 -41.06 6.27 -39.92
CA GLN A 8 -41.63 6.73 -38.65
C GLN A 8 -40.83 6.15 -37.48
N HIS A 9 -40.53 7.07 -36.56
CA HIS A 9 -39.66 6.96 -35.42
C HIS A 9 -40.51 6.62 -34.17
N GLU A 10 -39.86 6.11 -33.11
CA GLU A 10 -40.32 6.08 -31.70
C GLU A 10 -41.33 4.98 -31.31
N THR A 11 -41.25 4.26 -30.19
CA THR A 11 -40.45 4.36 -28.95
C THR A 11 -40.27 2.99 -28.28
N ARG A 12 -39.21 2.94 -27.46
CA ARG A 12 -38.69 1.92 -26.55
C ARG A 12 -39.70 1.38 -25.52
N LYS A 13 -39.69 0.06 -25.24
CA LYS A 13 -39.39 -0.52 -23.91
C LYS A 13 -39.30 -2.06 -23.87
N GLU A 14 -38.13 -2.48 -23.41
CA GLU A 14 -37.85 -3.60 -22.48
C GLU A 14 -38.31 -5.02 -22.86
N THR A 15 -37.37 -5.80 -23.41
CA THR A 15 -37.35 -7.26 -23.19
C THR A 15 -35.99 -7.70 -22.65
N SER A 16 -36.03 -8.28 -21.45
CA SER A 16 -34.94 -8.92 -20.75
C SER A 16 -34.38 -10.08 -21.58
N ARG A 17 -33.12 -9.97 -22.05
CA ARG A 17 -32.39 -11.09 -22.66
C ARG A 17 -31.38 -11.63 -21.65
N LYS A 18 -31.70 -12.80 -21.09
CA LYS A 18 -30.74 -13.67 -20.37
C LYS A 18 -29.58 -13.99 -21.32
N THR A 19 -28.41 -13.41 -21.07
CA THR A 19 -27.16 -13.86 -21.69
C THR A 19 -26.68 -15.09 -20.93
N GLN A 20 -26.77 -16.26 -21.58
CA GLN A 20 -26.15 -17.49 -21.10
C GLN A 20 -24.63 -17.27 -21.06
N LYS A 21 -24.07 -17.19 -19.85
CA LYS A 21 -22.62 -17.16 -19.64
C LYS A 21 -22.11 -18.57 -19.90
N LEU A 22 -21.47 -18.79 -21.05
CA LEU A 22 -20.83 -20.06 -21.38
C LEU A 22 -19.78 -20.35 -20.29
N GLU A 23 -20.02 -21.38 -19.47
CA GLU A 23 -19.09 -21.77 -18.42
C GLU A 23 -17.86 -22.42 -19.06
N LEU A 24 -16.71 -21.73 -18.97
CA LEU A 24 -15.45 -22.24 -19.50
C LEU A 24 -14.80 -23.11 -18.45
N VAL A 25 -15.14 -24.40 -18.48
CA VAL A 25 -14.72 -25.40 -17.49
C VAL A 25 -13.57 -26.26 -18.03
N CYS A 26 -12.58 -26.53 -17.20
CA CYS A 26 -11.56 -27.53 -17.52
C CYS A 26 -12.15 -28.94 -17.41
N THR A 27 -12.06 -29.70 -18.49
CA THR A 27 -12.58 -31.08 -18.54
C THR A 27 -11.77 -32.06 -17.69
N THR A 28 -10.49 -31.77 -17.42
CA THR A 28 -9.61 -32.64 -16.62
C THR A 28 -9.80 -32.47 -15.11
N CYS A 29 -10.17 -31.29 -14.62
CA CYS A 29 -10.26 -31.02 -13.18
C CYS A 29 -11.50 -30.21 -12.74
N GLY A 30 -12.43 -29.94 -13.66
CA GLY A 30 -13.71 -29.28 -13.38
C GLY A 30 -13.62 -27.80 -13.00
N ARG A 31 -12.46 -27.16 -13.13
CA ARG A 31 -12.27 -25.77 -12.69
C ARG A 31 -12.88 -24.78 -13.67
N ASN A 32 -13.57 -23.77 -13.14
CA ASN A 32 -14.20 -22.69 -13.89
C ASN A 32 -13.22 -21.54 -14.21
N PHE A 33 -13.30 -21.01 -15.43
CA PHE A 33 -12.46 -19.92 -15.91
C PHE A 33 -13.29 -18.76 -16.46
N ALA A 34 -12.79 -17.54 -16.24
CA ALA A 34 -13.43 -16.32 -16.71
C ALA A 34 -13.16 -15.99 -18.19
N SER A 35 -12.21 -16.68 -18.84
CA SER A 35 -11.88 -16.48 -20.25
C SER A 35 -11.27 -17.74 -20.89
N GLN A 36 -11.47 -17.89 -22.20
CA GLN A 36 -10.96 -19.05 -22.96
C GLN A 36 -9.44 -19.12 -22.92
N SER A 37 -8.75 -17.97 -23.00
CA SER A 37 -7.30 -17.90 -22.85
C SER A 37 -6.85 -18.43 -21.48
N SER A 38 -7.58 -18.13 -20.41
CA SER A 38 -7.25 -18.63 -19.07
C SER A 38 -7.46 -20.14 -18.95
N LEU A 39 -8.50 -20.68 -19.58
CA LEU A 39 -8.77 -22.10 -19.67
C LEU A 39 -7.69 -22.82 -20.48
N ASN A 40 -7.31 -22.31 -21.65
CA ASN A 40 -6.29 -22.91 -22.51
C ASN A 40 -4.93 -22.96 -21.79
N ILE A 41 -4.54 -21.88 -21.11
CA ILE A 41 -3.30 -21.85 -20.33
C ILE A 41 -3.39 -22.77 -19.09
N HIS A 42 -4.57 -22.96 -18.53
CA HIS A 42 -4.74 -23.93 -17.46
C HIS A 42 -4.72 -25.37 -17.97
N ALA A 43 -5.31 -25.65 -19.13
CA ALA A 43 -5.30 -26.97 -19.75
C ALA A 43 -3.86 -27.44 -20.02
N SER A 44 -2.98 -26.52 -20.44
CA SER A 44 -1.53 -26.79 -20.59
C SER A 44 -0.79 -27.06 -19.27
N THR A 45 -1.45 -26.96 -18.12
CA THR A 45 -0.89 -27.38 -16.82
C THR A 45 -1.11 -28.86 -16.50
N HIS A 46 -2.04 -29.53 -17.20
CA HIS A 46 -2.23 -30.97 -17.09
C HIS A 46 -1.21 -31.76 -17.91
N GLU A 47 -0.61 -31.12 -18.92
CA GLU A 47 0.54 -31.65 -19.64
C GLU A 47 1.83 -31.15 -18.97
N ILE A 48 2.49 -32.02 -18.21
CA ILE A 48 3.70 -31.72 -17.43
C ILE A 48 4.83 -31.15 -18.32
N SER A 49 4.78 -31.35 -19.64
CA SER A 49 5.77 -30.86 -20.62
C SER A 49 5.66 -29.36 -20.94
N ALA A 50 4.53 -28.70 -20.68
CA ALA A 50 4.29 -27.30 -21.08
C ALA A 50 4.33 -26.30 -19.91
N SER A 51 4.65 -26.75 -18.70
CA SER A 51 4.60 -25.95 -17.47
C SER A 51 5.93 -25.85 -16.74
N PHE A 52 6.16 -24.74 -16.03
CA PHE A 52 7.41 -24.47 -15.34
C PHE A 52 7.30 -24.84 -13.85
N MET A 53 7.69 -26.06 -13.49
CA MET A 53 7.64 -26.56 -12.10
C MET A 53 8.89 -26.17 -11.29
N CYS A 54 8.71 -25.83 -10.02
CA CYS A 54 9.79 -25.68 -9.06
C CYS A 54 10.17 -27.02 -8.46
N GLU A 55 11.38 -27.51 -8.71
CA GLU A 55 11.84 -28.81 -8.17
C GLU A 55 12.02 -28.80 -6.64
N LEU A 56 12.15 -27.61 -6.02
CA LEU A 56 12.35 -27.49 -4.58
C LEU A 56 11.04 -27.59 -3.78
N CYS A 57 9.89 -27.28 -4.38
CA CYS A 57 8.60 -27.31 -3.67
C CYS A 57 7.41 -27.79 -4.51
N GLY A 58 7.64 -28.25 -5.74
CA GLY A 58 6.62 -28.77 -6.65
C GLY A 58 5.65 -27.72 -7.22
N ARG A 59 5.79 -26.43 -6.90
CA ARG A 59 4.87 -25.40 -7.44
C ARG A 59 5.01 -25.24 -8.95
N ILE A 60 3.88 -25.17 -9.63
CA ILE A 60 3.81 -25.02 -11.09
C ILE A 60 3.52 -23.57 -11.46
N PHE A 61 4.27 -23.03 -12.42
CA PHE A 61 4.15 -21.66 -12.90
C PHE A 61 3.80 -21.62 -14.39
N ARG A 62 2.98 -20.62 -14.73
CA ARG A 62 2.52 -20.34 -16.09
C ARG A 62 3.63 -19.86 -17.04
N HIS A 63 4.66 -19.20 -16.52
CA HIS A 63 5.74 -18.64 -17.33
C HIS A 63 7.09 -18.82 -16.62
N LEU A 64 8.15 -19.08 -17.38
CA LEU A 64 9.51 -19.29 -16.86
C LEU A 64 10.01 -18.12 -15.99
N PRO A 65 9.78 -16.83 -16.31
CA PRO A 65 10.19 -15.72 -15.44
C PRO A 65 9.50 -15.76 -14.06
N ASN A 66 8.28 -16.29 -13.97
CA ASN A 66 7.57 -16.44 -12.69
C ASN A 66 8.17 -17.56 -11.83
N LEU A 67 8.59 -18.67 -12.45
CA LEU A 67 9.32 -19.72 -11.77
C LEU A 67 10.68 -19.19 -11.27
N HIS A 68 11.44 -18.50 -12.12
CA HIS A 68 12.73 -17.91 -11.73
C HIS A 68 12.56 -16.90 -10.60
N ARG A 69 11.54 -16.04 -10.68
CA ARG A 69 11.16 -15.15 -9.59
C ARG A 69 10.89 -15.95 -8.32
N HIS A 70 10.00 -16.93 -8.38
CA HIS A 70 9.69 -17.76 -7.22
C HIS A 70 10.91 -18.46 -6.62
N LYS A 71 11.76 -19.11 -7.43
CA LYS A 71 13.02 -19.74 -6.96
C LYS A 71 13.91 -18.71 -6.27
N ARG A 72 14.03 -17.50 -6.84
CA ARG A 72 14.84 -16.40 -6.30
C ARG A 72 14.30 -15.79 -4.99
N TYR A 73 13.00 -15.84 -4.71
CA TYR A 73 12.42 -15.23 -3.49
C TYR A 73 11.98 -16.25 -2.43
N GLY A 74 11.65 -17.47 -2.84
CA GLY A 74 11.08 -18.50 -1.96
C GLY A 74 12.08 -19.52 -1.44
N HIS A 75 13.24 -19.68 -2.11
CA HIS A 75 14.17 -20.78 -1.81
C HIS A 75 15.63 -20.38 -1.60
N THR A 76 16.02 -19.14 -1.87
CA THR A 76 17.36 -18.64 -1.53
C THR A 76 17.35 -18.02 -0.13
N SER A 77 18.10 -18.62 0.80
CA SER A 77 18.27 -18.22 2.21
C SER A 77 19.11 -16.94 2.42
N GLN A 78 19.59 -16.31 1.35
CA GLN A 78 20.44 -15.10 1.37
C GLN A 78 19.62 -13.80 1.39
N SER A 79 18.58 -13.71 2.24
CA SER A 79 17.60 -12.62 2.20
C SER A 79 17.95 -11.38 3.06
N ARG A 80 19.09 -11.35 3.76
CA ARG A 80 19.45 -10.21 4.63
C ARG A 80 20.16 -9.08 3.90
N GLU A 81 20.69 -9.33 2.71
CA GLU A 81 21.34 -8.34 1.86
C GLU A 81 20.54 -8.09 0.57
N ARG A 82 19.23 -8.25 0.67
CA ARG A 82 18.34 -8.11 -0.47
C ARG A 82 18.11 -6.62 -0.71
N THR A 83 18.68 -6.08 -1.79
CA THR A 83 18.45 -4.71 -2.26
C THR A 83 16.97 -4.54 -2.61
N SER A 84 16.16 -4.30 -1.60
CA SER A 84 14.77 -3.90 -1.79
C SER A 84 14.78 -2.55 -2.48
N LEU A 85 14.03 -2.42 -3.56
CA LEU A 85 13.83 -1.12 -4.18
C LEU A 85 12.82 -0.37 -3.33
N LEU A 86 13.28 0.71 -2.70
CA LEU A 86 12.42 1.61 -1.97
C LEU A 86 11.60 2.40 -2.97
N CYS A 87 10.29 2.42 -2.80
CA CYS A 87 9.47 3.42 -3.47
C CYS A 87 9.92 4.80 -3.01
N THR A 88 10.34 5.65 -3.94
CA THR A 88 10.75 7.03 -3.64
C THR A 88 9.62 7.87 -3.05
N ILE A 89 8.37 7.47 -3.30
CA ILE A 89 7.20 8.24 -2.88
C ILE A 89 6.71 7.83 -1.48
N CYS A 90 6.66 6.53 -1.14
CA CYS A 90 6.14 6.07 0.16
C CYS A 90 7.15 5.31 1.03
N GLY A 91 8.40 5.14 0.57
CA GLY A 91 9.46 4.41 1.29
C GLY A 91 9.23 2.90 1.40
N LYS A 92 8.17 2.35 0.79
CA LYS A 92 7.85 0.93 0.87
C LYS A 92 8.94 0.10 0.16
N ALA A 93 9.52 -0.84 0.90
CA ALA A 93 10.51 -1.78 0.39
C ALA A 93 9.86 -2.82 -0.52
N LEU A 94 10.16 -2.76 -1.81
CA LEU A 94 9.65 -3.71 -2.80
C LEU A 94 10.74 -4.68 -3.24
N ARG A 95 10.31 -5.87 -3.63
CA ARG A 95 11.18 -7.01 -3.90
C ARG A 95 12.00 -6.86 -5.17
N ASP A 96 11.45 -6.19 -6.20
CA ASP A 96 12.12 -5.88 -7.45
C ASP A 96 11.48 -4.70 -8.21
N ALA A 97 12.09 -4.34 -9.34
CA ALA A 97 11.66 -3.27 -10.23
C ALA A 97 10.30 -3.54 -10.88
N PHE A 98 9.92 -4.82 -11.07
CA PHE A 98 8.60 -5.17 -11.59
C PHE A 98 7.51 -4.85 -10.58
N ASP A 99 7.72 -5.25 -9.32
CA ASP A 99 6.83 -4.91 -8.21
C ASP A 99 6.77 -3.39 -8.00
N LEU A 100 7.89 -2.66 -8.11
CA LEU A 100 7.92 -1.20 -8.03
C LEU A 100 7.10 -0.56 -9.14
N ARG A 101 7.30 -0.96 -10.40
CA ARG A 101 6.55 -0.43 -11.55
C ARG A 101 5.05 -0.65 -11.41
N ARG A 102 4.61 -1.80 -10.90
CA ARG A 102 3.20 -2.10 -10.63
C ARG A 102 2.64 -1.36 -9.41
N HIS A 103 3.51 -0.98 -8.47
CA HIS A 103 3.13 -0.22 -7.29
C HIS A 103 2.97 1.28 -7.55
N MET A 104 3.77 1.88 -8.44
CA MET A 104 3.70 3.32 -8.73
C MET A 104 2.29 3.84 -9.05
N PRO A 105 1.44 3.14 -9.83
CA PRO A 105 0.05 3.55 -10.08
C PRO A 105 -0.82 3.66 -8.83
N THR A 106 -0.50 2.97 -7.73
CA THR A 106 -1.25 3.06 -6.47
C THR A 106 -1.14 4.44 -5.82
N HIS A 107 -0.07 5.19 -6.14
CA HIS A 107 0.10 6.58 -5.72
C HIS A 107 -0.69 7.55 -6.59
N LEU A 108 -0.85 7.26 -7.89
CA LEU A 108 -1.70 8.05 -8.77
C LEU A 108 -3.19 7.86 -8.47
N ALA A 109 -3.60 6.64 -8.09
CA ALA A 109 -4.96 6.36 -7.66
C ALA A 109 -5.33 7.04 -6.33
N ASP A 110 -4.35 7.22 -5.44
CA ASP A 110 -4.50 7.93 -4.17
C ASP A 110 -3.91 9.35 -4.21
N LYS A 111 -4.41 10.15 -5.15
CA LYS A 111 -4.07 11.58 -5.30
C LYS A 111 -4.34 12.40 -4.03
N SER A 112 -5.06 11.83 -3.05
CA SER A 112 -5.47 12.52 -1.83
C SER A 112 -4.34 12.80 -0.85
N ARG A 113 -3.23 12.07 -0.96
CA ARG A 113 -2.09 12.16 -0.06
C ARG A 113 -0.81 12.66 -0.72
N LEU A 114 -0.89 13.01 -1.99
CA LEU A 114 0.21 13.53 -2.80
C LEU A 114 0.21 15.07 -2.79
N CYS A 115 1.37 15.66 -2.52
CA CYS A 115 1.57 17.09 -2.75
C CYS A 115 1.71 17.37 -4.25
N SER A 116 0.82 18.20 -4.79
CA SER A 116 0.83 18.60 -6.19
C SER A 116 2.06 19.41 -6.59
N THR A 117 2.73 20.06 -5.64
CA THR A 117 3.84 20.99 -5.90
C THR A 117 5.20 20.32 -5.78
N CYS A 118 5.41 19.44 -4.79
CA CYS A 118 6.70 18.76 -4.55
C CYS A 118 6.64 17.23 -4.67
N SER A 119 5.48 16.66 -5.01
CA SER A 119 5.26 15.21 -5.16
C SER A 119 5.56 14.33 -3.94
N GLN A 120 5.69 14.92 -2.75
CA GLN A 120 5.79 14.15 -1.49
C GLN A 120 4.45 13.50 -1.13
N ILE A 121 4.49 12.27 -0.58
CA ILE A 121 3.32 11.60 -0.03
C ILE A 121 3.29 11.68 1.48
N PHE A 122 2.10 11.96 2.00
CA PHE A 122 1.83 12.09 3.42
C PHE A 122 0.98 10.93 3.93
N PRO A 123 1.07 10.58 5.23
CA PRO A 123 0.30 9.46 5.78
C PRO A 123 -1.22 9.70 5.74
N ASN A 124 -1.65 10.96 5.81
CA ASN A 124 -3.06 11.37 5.78
C ASN A 124 -3.22 12.76 5.15
N ARG A 125 -4.48 13.13 4.82
CA ARG A 125 -4.83 14.43 4.23
C ARG A 125 -4.45 15.63 5.10
N ALA A 126 -4.56 15.50 6.42
CA ALA A 126 -4.23 16.59 7.34
C ALA A 126 -2.74 16.93 7.28
N ALA A 127 -1.85 15.92 7.28
CA ALA A 127 -0.42 16.10 7.14
C ALA A 127 -0.04 16.72 5.79
N LEU A 128 -0.69 16.32 4.69
CA LEU A 128 -0.52 16.94 3.38
C LEU A 128 -0.93 18.43 3.40
N HIS A 129 -2.09 18.74 3.96
CA HIS A 129 -2.58 20.11 4.02
C HIS A 129 -1.62 21.02 4.79
N LYS A 130 -1.14 20.56 5.95
CA LYS A 130 -0.14 21.29 6.75
C LYS A 130 1.16 21.49 6.01
N HIS A 131 1.64 20.47 5.31
CA HIS A 131 2.81 20.60 4.46
C HIS A 131 2.62 21.67 3.39
N LYS A 132 1.47 21.72 2.71
CA LYS A 132 1.17 22.77 1.73
C LYS A 132 1.21 24.15 2.36
N LEU A 133 0.51 24.34 3.48
CA LEU A 133 0.47 25.61 4.19
C LEU A 133 1.87 26.09 4.59
N LEU A 134 2.68 25.22 5.19
CA LEU A 134 3.99 25.60 5.72
C LEU A 134 5.08 25.74 4.64
N GLN A 135 5.07 24.89 3.60
CA GLN A 135 6.18 24.78 2.65
C GLN A 135 5.91 25.45 1.30
N HIS A 136 4.65 25.64 0.93
CA HIS A 136 4.27 26.23 -0.36
C HIS A 136 3.56 27.57 -0.16
N ASP A 137 2.63 27.64 0.79
CA ASP A 137 1.88 28.86 1.08
C ASP A 137 2.57 29.74 2.14
N LYS A 138 3.69 29.27 2.72
CA LYS A 138 4.52 29.95 3.74
C LYS A 138 3.71 30.51 4.93
N VAL A 139 2.62 29.84 5.29
CA VAL A 139 1.82 30.19 6.46
C VAL A 139 2.63 29.92 7.73
N PRO A 140 2.73 30.88 8.66
CA PRO A 140 3.40 30.68 9.94
C PRO A 140 2.71 29.59 10.79
N MET A 141 3.50 28.78 11.51
CA MET A 141 2.97 27.64 12.27
C MET A 141 2.12 28.07 13.48
N ASP A 142 2.33 29.28 14.00
CA ASP A 142 1.55 29.91 15.06
C ASP A 142 0.10 30.18 14.63
N GLU A 143 -0.18 30.47 13.36
CA GLU A 143 -1.55 30.59 12.86
C GLU A 143 -2.27 29.23 12.75
N LEU A 144 -1.51 28.15 12.59
CA LEU A 144 -2.03 26.79 12.45
C LEU A 144 -2.18 26.06 13.79
N ALA A 145 -1.38 26.43 14.78
CA ALA A 145 -1.37 25.82 16.09
C ALA A 145 -2.49 26.41 16.96
N LYS A 146 -3.42 25.56 17.43
CA LYS A 146 -4.64 26.01 18.14
C LYS A 146 -4.53 25.94 19.65
N HIS A 147 -3.51 25.28 20.17
CA HIS A 147 -3.43 24.94 21.59
C HIS A 147 -2.17 25.51 22.22
N GLU A 148 -2.34 26.56 23.03
CA GLU A 148 -1.25 27.21 23.77
C GLU A 148 -0.91 26.43 25.06
N CYS A 149 0.38 26.28 25.34
CA CYS A 149 0.84 25.88 26.66
C CYS A 149 0.78 27.05 27.64
N ALA A 150 -0.02 26.91 28.70
CA ALA A 150 -0.18 27.94 29.72
C ALA A 150 1.13 28.34 30.44
N VAL A 151 2.12 27.44 30.50
CA VAL A 151 3.37 27.66 31.24
C VAL A 151 4.42 28.40 30.41
N CYS A 152 4.66 27.96 29.17
CA CYS A 152 5.75 28.49 28.34
C CYS A 152 5.27 29.22 27.08
N LYS A 153 3.95 29.39 26.91
CA LYS A 153 3.32 30.12 25.80
C LYS A 153 3.66 29.56 24.41
N ARG A 154 4.11 28.31 24.37
CA ARG A 154 4.39 27.59 23.12
C ARG A 154 3.10 26.99 22.56
N TRP A 155 2.90 27.12 21.27
CA TRP A 155 1.72 26.64 20.57
C TRP A 155 1.91 25.22 20.02
N PHE A 156 0.82 24.44 20.07
CA PHE A 156 0.76 23.07 19.61
C PHE A 156 -0.44 22.88 18.68
N GLU A 157 -0.25 21.97 17.74
CA GLU A 157 -1.23 21.65 16.71
C GLU A 157 -2.46 20.90 17.22
N ASP A 158 -2.29 20.09 18.27
CA ASP A 158 -3.37 19.29 18.85
C ASP A 158 -3.17 19.16 20.36
N THR A 159 -4.24 18.78 21.05
CA THR A 159 -4.27 18.61 22.51
C THR A 159 -3.36 17.48 22.98
N TYR A 160 -3.16 16.44 22.17
CA TYR A 160 -2.29 15.30 22.51
C TYR A 160 -0.82 15.73 22.57
N LYS A 161 -0.35 16.50 21.60
CA LYS A 161 1.00 17.06 21.55
C LYS A 161 1.22 18.06 22.70
N LEU A 162 0.22 18.89 23.00
CA LEU A 162 0.28 19.78 24.16
C LEU A 162 0.37 18.98 25.47
N LYS A 163 -0.45 17.95 25.66
CA LYS A 163 -0.41 17.08 26.86
C LYS A 163 0.91 16.32 26.99
N ARG A 164 1.46 15.85 25.87
CA ARG A 164 2.80 15.24 25.84
C ARG A 164 3.91 16.25 26.10
N HIS A 165 3.70 17.52 25.78
CA HIS A 165 4.65 18.57 26.14
C HIS A 165 4.55 18.95 27.62
N SER A 166 3.35 18.99 28.20
CA SER A 166 3.15 19.45 29.58
C SER A 166 3.88 18.60 30.62
N VAL A 167 4.18 17.32 30.32
CA VAL A 167 5.02 16.48 31.19
C VAL A 167 6.46 17.01 31.37
N VAL A 168 6.94 17.88 30.49
CA VAL A 168 8.23 18.56 30.65
C VAL A 168 8.19 19.53 31.85
N HIS A 169 7.07 20.20 32.06
CA HIS A 169 6.89 21.15 33.16
C HIS A 169 6.60 20.45 34.48
N THR A 170 5.81 19.37 34.45
CA THR A 170 5.49 18.60 35.67
C THR A 170 6.61 17.65 36.10
N LYS A 171 7.65 17.49 35.27
CA LYS A 171 8.75 16.51 35.43
C LYS A 171 8.27 15.07 35.66
N GLN A 172 7.03 14.76 35.31
CA GLN A 172 6.49 13.42 35.44
C GLN A 172 7.16 12.47 34.44
N ARG A 173 7.59 11.31 34.94
CA ARG A 173 8.21 10.25 34.13
C ARG A 173 7.42 8.95 34.29
N PRO A 174 6.23 8.86 33.68
CA PRO A 174 5.32 7.74 33.92
C PRO A 174 5.79 6.41 33.33
N PHE A 175 6.81 6.42 32.45
CA PHE A 175 7.28 5.21 31.78
C PHE A 175 8.55 4.71 32.45
N VAL A 176 8.44 3.63 33.23
CA VAL A 176 9.56 3.07 34.00
C VAL A 176 10.07 1.79 33.36
N CYS A 177 11.39 1.67 33.22
CA CYS A 177 12.03 0.43 32.79
C CYS A 177 11.96 -0.61 33.90
N VAL A 178 11.30 -1.73 33.65
CA VAL A 178 11.17 -2.81 34.64
C VAL A 178 12.51 -3.50 34.98
N LEU A 179 13.50 -3.39 34.09
CA LEU A 179 14.80 -4.05 34.26
C LEU A 179 15.81 -3.22 35.05
N CYS A 180 15.73 -1.89 35.01
CA CYS A 180 16.69 -1.02 35.69
C CYS A 180 16.07 0.17 36.42
N ALA A 181 14.74 0.19 36.57
CA ALA A 181 13.94 1.23 37.22
C ALA A 181 14.10 2.66 36.65
N LYS A 182 14.81 2.85 35.53
CA LYS A 182 14.95 4.18 34.92
C LYS A 182 13.62 4.65 34.35
N ALA A 183 13.23 5.87 34.74
CA ALA A 183 11.98 6.49 34.34
C ALA A 183 12.18 7.48 33.17
N TYR A 184 11.21 7.52 32.26
CA TYR A 184 11.20 8.32 31.05
C TYR A 184 9.89 9.11 30.94
N SER A 185 9.96 10.30 30.32
CA SER A 185 8.78 11.13 30.05
C SER A 185 7.95 10.63 28.86
N GLN A 186 8.49 9.74 28.03
CA GLN A 186 7.83 9.18 26.85
C GLN A 186 8.11 7.68 26.71
N ASN A 187 7.11 6.93 26.23
CA ASN A 187 7.22 5.49 25.98
C ASN A 187 8.27 5.17 24.91
N GLU A 188 8.36 5.99 23.86
CA GLU A 188 9.35 5.80 22.80
C GLU A 188 10.79 5.85 23.31
N SER A 189 11.09 6.78 24.22
CA SER A 189 12.39 6.85 24.89
C SER A 189 12.67 5.63 25.76
N LEU A 190 11.66 5.09 26.45
CA LEU A 190 11.78 3.83 27.19
C LEU A 190 12.07 2.65 26.25
N ARG A 191 11.34 2.53 25.13
CA ARG A 191 11.55 1.45 24.14
C ARG A 191 12.94 1.52 23.53
N GLU A 192 13.41 2.72 23.18
CA GLU A 192 14.76 2.90 22.65
C GLU A 192 15.82 2.54 23.70
N HIS A 193 15.62 2.95 24.96
CA HIS A 193 16.47 2.54 26.06
C HIS A 193 16.53 1.03 26.22
N GLN A 194 15.38 0.34 26.24
CA GLN A 194 15.31 -1.11 26.34
C GLN A 194 16.05 -1.76 25.18
N ARG A 195 15.81 -1.34 23.95
CA ARG A 195 16.51 -1.88 22.77
C ARG A 195 18.03 -1.70 22.83
N LYS A 196 18.52 -0.57 23.36
CA LYS A 196 19.96 -0.25 23.40
C LYS A 196 20.70 -0.79 24.63
N LYS A 197 20.03 -0.87 25.77
CA LYS A 197 20.65 -1.19 27.08
C LYS A 197 20.21 -2.54 27.64
N HIS A 198 19.12 -3.09 27.13
CA HIS A 198 18.59 -4.41 27.47
C HIS A 198 18.19 -5.17 26.19
N PRO A 199 19.10 -5.36 25.22
CA PRO A 199 18.82 -6.22 24.08
C PRO A 199 18.58 -7.66 24.59
N THR A 200 17.43 -8.21 24.24
CA THR A 200 17.10 -9.63 24.43
C THR A 200 17.86 -10.50 23.46
#